data_AF-A0A1M5LY25-F1
#
_entry.id   AF-A0A1M5LY25-F1
#
_cell.length_a   1.000
_cell.length_b   1.000
_cell.length_c   1.000
_cell.angle_alpha   90.00
_cell.angle_beta   90.00
_cell.angle_gamma   90.00
#
_symmetry.space_group_name_H-M   'P 1'
#
loop_
_entity.id
_entity.type
_entity.pdbx_description
1 polymer ?
#
loop_
_entity_poly.entity_id
_entity_poly.type
_entity_poly.pdbx_seq_one_letter_code
_entity_poly.pdbx_strand_id
1 'polypeptide(L)'
;MAWFLNFYKCDRCRRRWTDEWSCTCDDDCPHCGARHMSPFDSEDLTELIEQEGGEFVAIRSPDTAEDDPDYRELGRFPTREKAEEFLASVEV
;
A
#
# COMPACT_ATOMS: atom_id res chain seq x y z
N MET A 1 -8.98 -5.47 -1.27
CA MET A 1 -8.42 -6.00 -0.03
C MET A 1 -7.43 -4.94 0.29
N ALA A 2 -7.41 -4.44 1.52
CA ALA A 2 -6.48 -3.39 1.82
C ALA A 2 -5.04 -3.89 1.54
N TRP A 3 -4.21 -3.06 0.93
CA TRP A 3 -2.82 -3.39 0.64
C TRP A 3 -1.94 -2.32 1.25
N PHE A 4 -0.90 -2.72 1.97
CA PHE A 4 -0.07 -1.78 2.72
C PHE A 4 1.40 -2.00 2.47
N LEU A 5 2.16 -0.92 2.35
CA LEU A 5 3.60 -0.94 2.54
C LEU A 5 3.89 -0.63 4.00
N ASN A 6 4.24 -1.67 4.76
CA ASN A 6 4.56 -1.59 6.17
C ASN A 6 6.03 -1.22 6.37
N PHE A 7 6.31 -0.29 7.28
CA PHE A 7 7.65 0.15 7.64
C PHE A 7 8.02 -0.35 9.03
N TYR A 8 9.07 -1.16 9.13
CA TYR A 8 9.47 -1.80 10.37
C TYR A 8 10.82 -1.31 10.87
N LYS A 9 11.02 -1.42 12.19
CA LYS A 9 12.29 -1.15 12.85
C LYS A 9 12.56 -2.18 13.94
N CYS A 10 13.69 -2.86 13.84
CA CYS A 10 14.07 -3.86 14.83
C CYS A 10 14.54 -3.20 16.12
N ASP A 11 13.96 -3.55 17.26
CA ASP A 11 14.42 -3.02 18.55
C ASP A 11 15.77 -3.58 18.99
N ARG A 12 16.15 -4.77 18.50
CA ARG A 12 17.42 -5.41 18.82
C ARG A 12 18.59 -4.87 17.99
N CYS A 13 18.49 -4.95 16.66
CA CYS A 13 19.59 -4.58 15.76
C CYS A 13 19.43 -3.19 15.13
N ARG A 14 18.32 -2.50 15.40
CA ARG A 14 18.00 -1.13 14.94
C ARG A 14 17.89 -0.94 13.43
N ARG A 15 17.99 -2.02 12.65
CA ARG A 15 17.75 -1.99 11.21
C ARG A 15 16.29 -1.75 10.90
N ARG A 16 16.06 -1.12 9.76
CA ARG A 16 14.75 -0.87 9.18
C ARG A 16 14.58 -1.71 7.94
N TRP A 17 13.36 -2.13 7.67
CA TRP A 17 12.96 -2.77 6.43
C TRP A 17 11.50 -2.42 6.15
N THR A 18 11.06 -2.79 4.97
CA THR A 18 9.68 -2.64 4.54
C THR A 18 9.16 -3.98 4.07
N ASP A 19 7.86 -4.18 4.19
CA ASP A 19 7.18 -5.33 3.60
C ASP A 19 5.80 -4.94 3.09
N GLU A 20 5.38 -5.53 1.99
CA GLU A 20 4.07 -5.31 1.41
C GLU A 20 3.13 -6.42 1.83
N TRP A 21 1.99 -6.07 2.43
CA TRP A 21 1.05 -7.07 2.93
C TRP A 21 -0.38 -6.57 2.96
N SER A 22 -1.33 -7.49 2.99
CA SER A 22 -2.76 -7.19 3.06
C SER A 22 -3.25 -6.67 4.42
N CYS A 23 -2.34 -6.55 5.40
CA CYS A 23 -2.62 -5.97 6.71
C CYS A 23 -1.35 -5.44 7.38
N THR A 24 -1.52 -4.68 8.46
CA THR A 24 -0.44 -4.07 9.25
C THR A 24 0.05 -4.99 10.38
N CYS A 25 0.37 -6.25 10.04
CA CYS A 25 0.76 -7.26 11.02
C CYS A 25 2.23 -7.15 11.46
N ASP A 26 2.54 -7.79 12.58
CA ASP A 26 3.91 -7.96 13.06
C ASP A 26 4.73 -8.82 12.09
N ASP A 27 6.01 -8.49 11.95
CA ASP A 27 6.97 -9.25 11.14
C ASP A 27 8.24 -9.61 11.94
N ASP A 28 9.02 -10.56 11.43
CA ASP A 28 10.28 -11.01 11.97
C ASP A 28 11.46 -10.31 11.27
N CYS A 29 12.39 -9.75 12.04
CA CYS A 29 13.51 -8.99 11.49
C CYS A 29 14.40 -9.86 10.57
N PRO A 30 14.51 -9.53 9.27
CA PRO A 30 15.23 -10.36 8.29
C PRO A 30 16.74 -10.39 8.53
N HIS A 31 17.25 -9.52 9.40
CA HIS A 31 18.68 -9.40 9.67
C HIS A 31 19.16 -10.16 10.90
N CYS A 32 18.38 -10.23 11.97
CA CYS A 32 18.81 -10.86 13.22
C CYS A 32 17.81 -11.89 13.77
N GLY A 33 16.69 -12.10 13.08
CA GLY A 33 15.64 -13.05 13.47
C GLY A 33 14.92 -12.67 14.77
N ALA A 34 15.04 -11.41 15.23
CA ALA A 34 14.17 -10.92 16.29
C ALA A 34 12.73 -10.97 15.79
N ARG A 35 11.79 -11.39 16.63
CA ARG A 35 10.39 -11.64 16.25
C ARG A 35 9.43 -10.60 16.80
N HIS A 36 8.25 -10.48 16.21
CA HIS A 36 7.16 -9.61 16.68
C HIS A 36 7.48 -8.12 16.59
N MET A 37 7.94 -7.66 15.44
CA MET A 37 8.11 -6.24 15.17
C MET A 37 6.85 -5.70 14.51
N SER A 38 6.09 -4.90 15.24
CA SER A 38 4.99 -4.13 14.65
C SER A 38 5.55 -3.05 13.72
N PRO A 39 4.83 -2.71 12.64
CA PRO A 39 5.20 -1.59 11.81
C PRO A 39 5.13 -0.30 12.63
N PHE A 40 6.12 0.58 12.47
CA PHE A 40 6.08 1.90 13.08
C PHE A 40 5.32 2.93 12.22
N ASP A 41 5.12 2.60 10.95
CA ASP A 41 4.35 3.37 9.97
C ASP A 41 3.86 2.40 8.88
N SER A 42 2.76 2.74 8.20
CA SER A 42 2.21 1.97 7.08
C SER A 42 1.60 2.92 6.05
N GLU A 43 1.98 2.75 4.79
CA GLU A 43 1.37 3.47 3.67
C GLU A 43 0.24 2.62 3.10
N ASP A 44 -0.95 3.22 2.95
CA ASP A 44 -2.08 2.57 2.29
C ASP A 44 -1.87 2.60 0.78
N LEU A 45 -1.67 1.42 0.22
CA LEU A 45 -1.51 1.17 -1.20
C LEU A 45 -2.75 0.52 -1.81
N THR A 46 -3.89 0.51 -1.11
CA THR A 46 -5.13 -0.10 -1.63
C THR A 46 -5.60 0.62 -2.89
N GLU A 47 -5.43 1.94 -2.92
CA GLU A 47 -5.81 2.84 -4.00
C GLU A 47 -4.61 3.70 -4.38
N LEU A 48 -4.29 3.75 -5.68
CA LEU A 48 -3.13 4.47 -6.20
C LEU A 48 -3.53 5.34 -7.39
N ILE A 49 -2.70 6.35 -7.66
CA ILE A 49 -2.80 7.17 -8.86
C ILE A 49 -1.48 7.08 -9.61
N GLU A 50 -1.49 6.40 -10.75
CA GLU A 50 -0.33 6.29 -11.63
C GLU A 50 -0.39 7.31 -12.77
N GLN A 51 0.77 7.74 -13.26
CA GLN A 51 0.83 8.64 -14.41
C GLN A 51 1.16 7.84 -15.68
N GLU A 52 0.23 7.81 -16.63
CA GLU A 52 0.39 7.13 -17.92
C GLU A 52 0.11 8.08 -19.07
N GLY A 53 1.09 8.28 -19.97
CA GLY A 53 0.85 9.03 -21.21
C GLY A 53 0.39 10.48 -21.05
N GLY A 54 0.58 11.08 -19.87
CA GLY A 54 0.09 12.43 -19.55
C GLY A 54 -1.26 12.46 -18.84
N GLU A 55 -1.88 11.30 -18.63
CA GLU A 55 -3.09 11.12 -17.83
C GLU A 55 -2.73 10.54 -16.45
N PHE A 56 -3.67 10.66 -15.52
CA PHE A 56 -3.60 10.14 -14.16
C PHE A 56 -4.64 9.04 -14.03
N VAL A 57 -4.19 7.81 -13.83
CA VAL A 57 -5.00 6.61 -13.77
C VAL A 57 -5.23 6.25 -12.31
N ALA A 58 -6.47 6.32 -11.86
CA ALA A 58 -6.84 5.86 -10.53
C ALA A 58 -7.03 4.34 -10.59
N ILE A 59 -6.29 3.60 -9.76
CA ILE A 59 -6.32 2.13 -9.70
C ILE A 59 -6.62 1.68 -8.28
N ARG A 60 -7.26 0.51 -8.13
CA ARG A 60 -7.58 -0.08 -6.83
C ARG A 60 -7.44 -1.59 -6.84
N SER A 61 -6.92 -2.16 -5.75
CA SER A 61 -6.94 -3.60 -5.50
C SER A 61 -8.29 -4.04 -4.90
N PRO A 62 -9.03 -4.98 -5.53
CA PRO A 62 -10.36 -5.41 -5.08
C PRO A 62 -10.29 -6.26 -3.81
N ASP A 63 -11.37 -6.30 -3.02
CA ASP A 63 -11.49 -7.11 -1.77
C ASP A 63 -11.33 -8.61 -1.94
N THR A 64 -11.34 -9.07 -3.19
CA THR A 64 -11.09 -10.45 -3.57
C THR A 64 -9.63 -10.76 -3.90
N ALA A 65 -8.73 -9.77 -3.89
CA ALA A 65 -7.28 -10.04 -3.97
C ALA A 65 -6.84 -10.80 -2.72
N GLU A 66 -5.90 -11.75 -2.84
CA GLU A 66 -5.48 -12.61 -1.73
C GLU A 66 -3.96 -12.52 -1.50
N ASP A 67 -3.18 -13.16 -2.37
CA ASP A 67 -1.73 -13.31 -2.20
C ASP A 67 -0.94 -12.05 -2.64
N ASP A 68 -1.44 -11.34 -3.66
CA ASP A 68 -0.82 -10.19 -4.31
C ASP A 68 -1.88 -9.12 -4.61
N PRO A 69 -1.51 -7.83 -4.77
CA PRO A 69 -2.46 -6.81 -5.17
C PRO A 69 -2.88 -7.02 -6.63
N ASP A 70 -4.19 -6.97 -6.90
CA ASP A 70 -4.76 -7.06 -8.24
C ASP A 70 -5.28 -5.69 -8.67
N TYR A 71 -4.37 -4.74 -8.91
CA TYR A 71 -4.75 -3.37 -9.24
C TYR A 71 -5.56 -3.29 -10.54
N ARG A 72 -6.77 -2.74 -10.43
CA ARG A 72 -7.67 -2.50 -11.56
C ARG A 72 -7.91 -1.03 -11.74
N GLU A 73 -7.90 -0.59 -12.99
CA GLU A 73 -8.26 0.76 -13.37
C GLU A 73 -9.72 1.07 -12.98
N LEU A 74 -9.89 2.13 -12.20
CA LEU A 74 -11.20 2.69 -11.87
C LEU A 74 -11.56 3.85 -12.82
N GLY A 75 -10.56 4.60 -13.30
CA GLY A 75 -10.75 5.68 -14.26
C GLY A 75 -9.47 6.43 -14.62
N ARG A 76 -9.54 7.22 -15.70
CA ARG A 76 -8.46 8.08 -16.19
C ARG A 76 -8.86 9.54 -16.11
N PHE A 77 -7.93 10.37 -15.67
CA PHE A 77 -8.15 11.79 -15.41
C PHE A 77 -7.04 12.64 -16.00
N PRO A 78 -7.34 13.89 -16.42
CA PRO A 78 -6.34 14.78 -16.99
C PRO A 78 -5.40 15.40 -15.94
N THR A 79 -5.71 15.28 -14.64
CA THR A 79 -4.96 15.88 -13.54
C THR A 79 -5.02 15.00 -12.30
N ARG A 80 -3.93 14.97 -11.51
CA ARG A 80 -3.86 14.22 -10.25
C ARG A 80 -4.99 14.59 -9.29
N GLU A 81 -5.26 15.88 -9.12
CA GLU A 81 -6.31 16.39 -8.23
C GLU A 81 -7.69 15.78 -8.54
N LYS A 82 -8.05 15.64 -9.82
CA LYS A 82 -9.31 14.98 -10.23
C LYS A 82 -9.34 13.48 -9.94
N ALA A 83 -8.21 12.81 -10.07
CA ALA A 83 -8.11 11.40 -9.69
C ALA A 83 -8.23 11.22 -8.17
N GLU A 84 -7.64 12.12 -7.38
CA GLU A 84 -7.77 12.15 -5.92
C GLU A 84 -9.21 12.44 -5.49
N GLU A 85 -9.86 13.45 -6.07
CA GLU A 85 -11.28 13.76 -5.83
C GLU A 85 -12.17 12.57 -6.16
N PHE A 86 -11.87 11.86 -7.25
CA PHE A 86 -12.61 10.65 -7.62
C PHE A 86 -12.46 9.55 -6.57
N LEU A 87 -11.23 9.21 -6.17
CA LEU A 87 -11.00 8.19 -5.14
C LEU A 87 -11.70 8.56 -3.81
N ALA A 88 -11.59 9.82 -3.37
CA ALA A 88 -12.27 10.31 -2.17
C ALA A 88 -13.81 10.24 -2.27
N SER A 89 -14.39 10.20 -3.48
CA SER A 89 -15.83 10.06 -3.69
C SER A 89 -16.33 8.61 -3.73
N VAL A 90 -15.43 7.64 -3.90
CA VAL A 90 -15.74 6.21 -4.06
C VAL A 90 -15.75 5.47 -2.70
N GLU A 91 -15.35 6.13 -1.61
CA GLU A 91 -15.55 5.63 -0.24
C GLU A 91 -17.06 5.55 0.10
N VAL A 92 -17.71 4.42 -0.19
CA VAL A 92 -19.09 4.08 0.23
C VAL A 92 -19.14 2.68 0.84
#